data_AF-A0A521F6I4-F1
#
_entry.id   AF-A0A521F6I4-F1
#
_cell.length_a   1.000
_cell.length_b   1.000
_cell.length_c   1.000
_cell.angle_alpha   90.00
_cell.angle_beta   90.00
_cell.angle_gamma   90.00
#
_symmetry.space_group_name_H-M   'P 1'
#
loop_
_entity.id
_entity.type
_entity.pdbx_description
1 polymer ?
#
loop_
_entity_poly.entity_id
_entity_poly.type
_entity_poly.pdbx_seq_one_letter_code
_entity_poly.pdbx_strand_id
1 'polypeptide(L)'
;MELRIKPFPKNNYPKKGLLIRGSSPVVWLQEMETLGINVSQVTSYAIPANSPDLLYGCFLVFNEQAPQEIGRNAYFQCVDNRLFIPENTTFYPKINPEDWAQLDSRFLIMHPEFGLVKLSEEIDWISLILQPGSIDEGIRKPLNGVSIPQKIESYTVEIDDEKVMEALQPKQTEEEWMNNLPFDLKKVMAGNKKEIEKYLQYIEKYPERAVELGVSLDVMGTSRGDGFGKFTWLEGLFGRGSGGKTESAGTRNFRRIFWAVIIVAIVLKIALPSDKNNADQEENTASSGKIASNAVKAPSDMIAFQSGTSEIDLKIDSLYHQERKELSKELIHAGIIESKTKEDKENYKKAGGREVSEIGRDIGKLVNKEKQSRDSLKTIYTQKITKHLEQKSEKLERKISDSLKQYTNGKPVNGEVVKFLLKKKKALMADSLGKLYGTLDIVDPSSASIDKSKVKAVGTEGTPLENKAPVSDIMYMVILMIAGVGLYLFLFKNKSLNLGGDNVPAWVKFILIAILVAMLVYLFYPLVKMFGYNWFVWVLVICVMLLLYRLFREDKTILKSDDDE
;
A
#
# COMPACT_ATOMS: atom_id res chain seq x y z
N MET A 1 1.87 5.90 -28.99
CA MET A 1 2.28 6.98 -28.06
C MET A 1 1.37 6.91 -26.84
N GLU A 2 1.88 7.17 -25.64
CA GLU A 2 1.06 7.18 -24.41
C GLU A 2 0.62 8.61 -24.09
N LEU A 3 -0.68 8.82 -23.87
CA LEU A 3 -1.22 10.07 -23.35
C LEU A 3 -0.87 10.19 -21.87
N ARG A 4 -0.22 11.29 -21.46
CA ARG A 4 0.23 11.55 -20.08
C ARG A 4 -0.25 12.90 -19.61
N ILE A 5 -0.79 12.95 -18.39
CA ILE A 5 -1.15 14.20 -17.71
C ILE A 5 0.02 14.67 -16.85
N LYS A 6 0.27 15.98 -16.82
CA LYS A 6 1.25 16.63 -15.95
C LYS A 6 0.60 17.80 -15.20
N PRO A 7 0.95 18.03 -13.92
CA PRO A 7 0.52 19.22 -13.20
C PRO A 7 0.97 20.49 -13.91
N PHE A 8 0.12 21.52 -13.92
CA PHE A 8 0.38 22.82 -14.50
C PHE A 8 -0.26 23.92 -13.63
N PRO A 9 0.42 25.04 -13.35
CA PRO A 9 -0.02 26.00 -12.32
C PRO A 9 -1.30 26.79 -12.67
N LYS A 10 -1.78 26.72 -13.91
CA LYS A 10 -2.99 27.42 -14.36
C LYS A 10 -3.87 26.51 -15.22
N ASN A 11 -5.18 26.72 -15.17
CA ASN A 11 -6.09 26.08 -16.12
C ASN A 11 -5.95 26.72 -17.51
N ASN A 12 -5.73 25.89 -18.53
CA ASN A 12 -5.62 26.34 -19.92
C ASN A 12 -6.95 26.24 -20.67
N TYR A 13 -7.92 25.50 -20.12
CA TYR A 13 -9.20 25.19 -20.77
C TYR A 13 -10.38 25.47 -19.82
N PRO A 14 -11.61 25.66 -20.35
CA PRO A 14 -12.78 25.96 -19.52
C PRO A 14 -13.15 24.77 -18.62
N LYS A 15 -13.54 25.07 -17.38
CA LYS A 15 -14.06 24.08 -16.42
C LYS A 15 -15.51 23.74 -16.78
N LYS A 16 -15.73 22.57 -17.38
CA LYS A 16 -17.07 22.08 -17.77
C LYS A 16 -17.41 20.72 -17.16
N GLY A 17 -16.49 20.12 -16.40
CA GLY A 17 -16.71 18.83 -15.76
C GLY A 17 -16.62 18.93 -14.25
N LEU A 18 -17.42 18.12 -13.57
CA LEU A 18 -17.36 17.94 -12.12
C LEU A 18 -17.38 16.45 -11.81
N LEU A 19 -16.46 16.01 -10.95
CA LEU A 19 -16.38 14.64 -10.49
C LEU A 19 -16.81 14.54 -9.03
N ILE A 20 -17.90 13.82 -8.80
CA ILE A 20 -18.38 13.45 -7.47
C ILE A 20 -17.80 12.08 -7.11
N ARG A 21 -16.99 12.03 -6.06
CA ARG A 21 -16.35 10.80 -5.60
C ARG A 21 -17.32 9.98 -4.75
N GLY A 22 -17.46 8.69 -5.05
CA GLY A 22 -18.29 7.77 -4.28
C GLY A 22 -18.79 6.62 -5.13
N SER A 23 -18.93 5.43 -4.55
CA SER A 23 -19.38 4.24 -5.27
C SER A 23 -20.91 4.11 -5.37
N SER A 24 -21.67 4.94 -4.65
CA SER A 24 -23.13 4.81 -4.53
C SER A 24 -23.88 5.96 -5.23
N PRO A 25 -24.90 5.66 -6.06
CA PRO A 25 -25.80 6.65 -6.65
C PRO A 25 -26.47 7.61 -5.66
N VAL A 26 -26.74 7.14 -4.44
CA VAL A 26 -27.37 7.96 -3.38
C VAL A 26 -26.47 9.13 -3.00
N VAL A 27 -25.15 8.88 -2.89
CA VAL A 27 -24.17 9.93 -2.59
C VAL A 27 -24.12 10.96 -3.71
N TRP A 28 -24.24 10.51 -4.97
CA TRP A 28 -24.21 11.40 -6.12
C TRP A 28 -25.42 12.33 -6.17
N LEU A 29 -26.62 11.79 -5.95
CA LEU A 29 -27.85 12.56 -5.90
C LEU A 29 -27.87 13.56 -4.73
N GLN A 30 -27.41 13.14 -3.55
CA GLN A 30 -27.31 14.02 -2.39
C GLN A 30 -26.32 15.18 -2.61
N GLU A 31 -25.17 14.90 -3.23
CA GLU A 31 -24.19 15.94 -3.58
C GLU A 31 -24.72 16.88 -4.67
N MET A 32 -25.41 16.36 -5.69
CA MET A 32 -26.07 17.18 -6.70
C MET A 32 -27.13 18.11 -6.09
N GLU A 33 -27.94 17.60 -5.17
CA GLU A 33 -28.94 18.41 -4.44
C GLU A 33 -28.28 19.48 -3.57
N THR A 34 -27.22 19.11 -2.84
CA THR A 34 -26.46 20.03 -1.97
C THR A 34 -25.85 21.18 -2.77
N LEU A 35 -25.39 20.89 -3.99
CA LEU A 35 -24.83 21.88 -4.91
C LEU A 35 -25.89 22.64 -5.72
N GLY A 36 -27.18 22.31 -5.56
CA GLY A 36 -28.27 22.91 -6.32
C GLY A 36 -28.22 22.61 -7.82
N ILE A 37 -27.62 21.49 -8.22
CA ILE A 37 -27.47 21.10 -9.62
C ILE A 37 -28.78 20.49 -10.13
N ASN A 38 -29.33 21.06 -11.19
CA ASN A 38 -30.51 20.49 -11.84
C ASN A 38 -30.10 19.32 -12.75
N VAL A 39 -30.60 18.13 -12.41
CA VAL A 39 -30.31 16.87 -13.11
C VAL A 39 -30.75 16.89 -14.58
N SER A 40 -31.76 17.70 -14.95
CA SER A 40 -32.22 17.82 -16.34
C SER A 40 -31.30 18.65 -17.24
N GLN A 41 -30.38 19.43 -16.65
CA GLN A 41 -29.51 20.36 -17.38
C GLN A 41 -28.08 19.83 -17.55
N VAL A 42 -27.80 18.65 -17.00
CA VAL A 42 -26.45 18.08 -16.88
C VAL A 42 -26.47 16.63 -17.33
N THR A 43 -25.51 16.26 -18.17
CA THR A 43 -25.36 14.85 -18.58
C THR A 43 -24.45 14.14 -17.56
N SER A 44 -24.95 13.07 -16.96
CA SER A 44 -24.26 12.30 -15.92
C SER A 44 -23.68 10.99 -16.48
N TYR A 45 -22.48 10.62 -16.06
CA TYR A 45 -21.82 9.38 -16.44
C TYR A 45 -21.24 8.66 -15.22
N ALA A 46 -21.34 7.34 -15.19
CA ALA A 46 -20.66 6.53 -14.18
C ALA A 46 -19.18 6.35 -14.57
N ILE A 47 -18.28 6.50 -13.60
CA ILE A 47 -16.85 6.22 -13.80
C ILE A 47 -16.49 4.91 -13.10
N PRO A 48 -15.89 3.94 -13.81
CA PRO A 48 -15.40 2.72 -13.22
C PRO A 48 -14.14 2.97 -12.37
N ALA A 49 -13.99 2.21 -11.30
CA ALA A 49 -12.74 2.15 -10.54
C ALA A 49 -11.75 1.16 -11.18
N ASN A 50 -10.54 1.09 -10.63
CA ASN A 50 -9.52 0.12 -11.06
C ASN A 50 -9.84 -1.33 -10.64
N SER A 51 -10.81 -1.53 -9.76
CA SER A 51 -11.26 -2.85 -9.32
C SER A 51 -12.55 -3.25 -10.03
N PRO A 52 -12.74 -4.55 -10.36
CA PRO A 52 -13.99 -5.05 -10.93
C PRO A 52 -15.20 -4.72 -10.06
N ASP A 53 -16.36 -4.50 -10.70
CA ASP A 53 -17.67 -4.26 -10.07
C ASP A 53 -17.72 -3.10 -9.07
N LEU A 54 -16.77 -2.17 -9.14
CA LEU A 54 -16.72 -0.99 -8.28
C LEU A 54 -16.72 0.29 -9.12
N LEU A 55 -17.58 1.23 -8.73
CA LEU A 55 -17.63 2.57 -9.31
C LEU A 55 -16.74 3.52 -8.51
N TYR A 56 -15.98 4.34 -9.22
CA TYR A 56 -15.16 5.40 -8.64
C TYR A 56 -16.02 6.61 -8.22
N GLY A 57 -17.00 6.94 -9.06
CA GLY A 57 -17.75 8.18 -8.93
C GLY A 57 -18.73 8.41 -10.06
N CYS A 58 -19.41 9.56 -9.98
CA CYS A 58 -20.23 10.10 -11.04
C CYS A 58 -19.58 11.36 -11.61
N PHE A 59 -19.52 11.42 -12.93
CA PHE A 59 -19.05 12.56 -13.68
C PHE A 59 -20.22 13.35 -14.24
N LEU A 60 -20.18 14.65 -14.00
CA LEU A 60 -21.18 15.60 -14.47
C LEU A 60 -20.56 16.49 -15.53
N VAL A 61 -21.16 16.49 -16.72
CA VAL A 61 -20.77 17.37 -17.83
C VAL A 61 -21.79 18.48 -17.98
N PHE A 62 -21.32 19.72 -17.85
CA PHE A 62 -22.12 20.93 -18.02
C PHE A 62 -22.00 21.42 -19.46
N ASN A 63 -23.11 21.87 -20.03
CA ASN A 63 -23.12 22.52 -21.35
C ASN A 63 -22.35 23.85 -21.31
N GLU A 64 -22.46 24.57 -20.19
CA GLU A 64 -21.77 25.82 -19.91
C GLU A 64 -20.60 25.61 -18.92
N GLN A 65 -20.38 26.54 -18.00
CA GLN A 65 -19.34 26.46 -16.98
C GLN A 65 -19.85 25.72 -15.75
N ALA A 66 -18.96 24.95 -15.11
CA ALA A 66 -19.28 24.32 -13.83
C ALA A 66 -19.56 25.39 -12.75
N PRO A 67 -20.39 25.10 -11.74
CA PRO A 67 -20.67 25.99 -10.60
C PRO A 67 -19.37 26.47 -9.93
N GLN A 68 -19.35 27.65 -9.31
CA GLN A 68 -18.13 28.20 -8.67
C GLN A 68 -17.77 27.54 -7.34
N GLU A 69 -18.77 27.03 -6.61
CA GLU A 69 -18.62 26.36 -5.33
C GLU A 69 -18.99 24.88 -5.47
N ILE A 70 -18.01 23.98 -5.34
CA ILE A 70 -18.22 22.53 -5.49
C ILE A 70 -17.82 21.73 -4.23
N GLY A 71 -17.48 22.43 -3.16
CA GLY A 71 -17.09 21.82 -1.88
C GLY A 71 -15.89 20.88 -2.01
N ARG A 72 -16.13 19.58 -1.80
CA ARG A 72 -15.10 18.51 -1.77
C ARG A 72 -14.89 17.84 -3.13
N ASN A 73 -15.69 18.18 -4.13
CA ASN A 73 -15.66 17.56 -5.44
C ASN A 73 -14.50 18.10 -6.29
N ALA A 74 -14.19 17.43 -7.39
CA ALA A 74 -13.03 17.79 -8.23
C ALA A 74 -13.47 18.40 -9.58
N TYR A 75 -12.90 19.55 -9.95
CA TYR A 75 -13.13 20.16 -11.26
C TYR A 75 -12.35 19.47 -12.37
N PHE A 76 -12.98 19.41 -13.54
CA PHE A 76 -12.37 18.97 -14.79
C PHE A 76 -12.48 20.05 -15.87
N GLN A 77 -11.37 20.24 -16.56
CA GLN A 77 -11.21 21.09 -17.73
C GLN A 77 -11.61 20.32 -18.99
N CYS A 78 -12.26 21.00 -19.94
CA CYS A 78 -12.70 20.40 -21.20
C CYS A 78 -11.84 20.88 -22.38
N VAL A 79 -11.15 19.94 -23.03
CA VAL A 79 -10.30 20.10 -24.20
C VAL A 79 -11.10 19.73 -25.45
N ASP A 80 -11.12 20.63 -26.44
CA ASP A 80 -11.80 20.45 -27.74
C ASP A 80 -13.27 19.96 -27.63
N ASN A 81 -13.95 20.30 -26.54
CA ASN A 81 -15.31 19.82 -26.22
C ASN A 81 -15.47 18.28 -26.19
N ARG A 82 -14.37 17.52 -26.05
CA ARG A 82 -14.39 16.03 -26.08
C ARG A 82 -13.63 15.38 -24.94
N LEU A 83 -12.50 15.93 -24.52
CA LEU A 83 -11.64 15.33 -23.49
C LEU A 83 -11.67 16.13 -22.19
N PHE A 84 -11.91 15.43 -21.08
CA PHE A 84 -11.90 15.98 -19.74
C PHE A 84 -10.62 15.60 -19.02
N ILE A 85 -9.89 16.61 -18.55
CA ILE A 85 -8.67 16.47 -17.74
C ILE A 85 -8.84 17.20 -16.40
N PRO A 86 -8.12 16.82 -15.34
CA PRO A 86 -8.27 17.46 -14.05
C PRO A 86 -7.87 18.94 -14.07
N GLU A 87 -8.34 19.72 -13.11
CA GLU A 87 -7.86 21.10 -12.97
C GLU A 87 -6.36 21.18 -12.69
N ASN A 88 -5.74 22.30 -13.07
CA ASN A 88 -4.32 22.56 -12.90
C ASN A 88 -3.46 21.44 -13.51
N THR A 89 -3.90 20.93 -14.66
CA THR A 89 -3.14 19.95 -15.43
C THR A 89 -3.11 20.28 -16.92
N THR A 90 -2.08 19.74 -17.58
CA THR A 90 -1.91 19.72 -19.04
C THR A 90 -1.63 18.29 -19.48
N PHE A 91 -1.82 17.99 -20.76
CA PHE A 91 -1.58 16.65 -21.31
C PHE A 91 -0.56 16.69 -22.45
N TYR A 92 0.12 15.56 -22.64
CA TYR A 92 1.09 15.35 -23.71
C TYR A 92 1.01 13.90 -24.20
N PRO A 93 1.14 13.61 -25.50
CA PRO A 93 1.26 14.56 -26.62
C PRO A 93 -0.04 15.33 -26.90
N LYS A 94 0.04 16.42 -27.67
CA LYS A 94 -1.16 17.11 -28.17
C LYS A 94 -1.86 16.18 -29.16
N ILE A 95 -3.19 16.10 -29.06
CA ILE A 95 -4.02 15.27 -29.92
C ILE A 95 -4.36 16.08 -31.18
N ASN A 96 -4.23 15.48 -32.36
CA ASN A 96 -4.57 16.15 -33.61
C ASN A 96 -6.08 16.02 -33.89
N PRO A 97 -6.67 16.96 -34.67
CA PRO A 97 -8.07 16.87 -35.09
C PRO A 97 -8.44 15.57 -35.81
N GLU A 98 -7.49 14.99 -36.55
CA GLU A 98 -7.66 13.72 -37.25
C GLU A 98 -7.79 12.55 -36.29
N ASP A 99 -7.04 12.56 -35.18
CA ASP A 99 -7.12 11.54 -34.13
C ASP A 99 -8.51 11.57 -33.44
N TRP A 100 -9.11 12.77 -33.33
CA TRP A 100 -10.48 12.92 -32.82
C TRP A 100 -11.54 12.29 -33.72
N ALA A 101 -11.32 12.27 -35.04
CA ALA A 101 -12.27 11.70 -35.99
C ALA A 101 -12.34 10.16 -35.93
N GLN A 102 -11.27 9.51 -35.45
CA GLN A 102 -11.20 8.06 -35.31
C GLN A 102 -11.80 7.54 -33.99
N LEU A 103 -12.15 8.44 -33.07
CA LEU A 103 -12.71 8.08 -31.76
C LEU A 103 -14.23 7.97 -31.83
N ASP A 104 -14.75 6.79 -31.49
CA ASP A 104 -16.18 6.46 -31.47
C ASP A 104 -16.93 7.09 -30.27
N SER A 105 -16.21 7.51 -29.23
CA SER A 105 -16.79 8.09 -28.02
C SER A 105 -16.95 9.60 -28.09
N ARG A 106 -18.15 10.11 -27.75
CA ARG A 106 -18.43 11.56 -27.67
C ARG A 106 -17.60 12.27 -26.60
N PHE A 107 -17.43 11.66 -25.43
CA PHE A 107 -16.66 12.20 -24.33
C PHE A 107 -15.64 11.19 -23.79
N LEU A 108 -14.47 11.71 -23.42
CA LEU A 108 -13.38 10.96 -22.80
C LEU A 108 -12.99 11.68 -21.51
N ILE A 109 -12.69 10.93 -20.47
CA ILE A 109 -12.16 11.48 -19.22
C ILE A 109 -10.84 10.81 -18.89
N MET A 110 -9.88 11.59 -18.43
CA MET A 110 -8.58 11.08 -18.01
C MET A 110 -8.25 11.57 -16.60
N HIS A 111 -7.89 10.64 -15.71
CA HIS A 111 -7.46 10.97 -14.35
C HIS A 111 -6.26 10.09 -13.94
N PRO A 112 -5.34 10.57 -13.08
CA PRO A 112 -4.21 9.77 -12.62
C PRO A 112 -4.59 8.48 -11.89
N GLU A 113 -5.75 8.45 -11.21
CA GLU A 113 -6.17 7.29 -10.43
C GLU A 113 -6.77 6.19 -11.31
N PHE A 114 -7.69 6.49 -12.23
CA PHE A 114 -8.41 5.49 -13.04
C PHE A 114 -8.01 5.45 -14.53
N GLY A 115 -7.05 6.29 -14.93
CA GLY A 115 -6.57 6.34 -16.31
C GLY A 115 -7.55 7.02 -17.27
N LEU A 116 -7.52 6.59 -18.54
CA LEU A 116 -8.37 7.12 -19.62
C LEU A 116 -9.62 6.23 -19.77
N VAL A 117 -10.79 6.84 -19.60
CA VAL A 117 -12.09 6.17 -19.68
C VAL A 117 -12.95 6.81 -20.76
N LYS A 118 -13.63 5.97 -21.55
CA LYS A 118 -14.62 6.39 -22.53
C LYS A 118 -15.97 6.54 -21.84
N LEU A 119 -16.60 7.70 -21.99
CA LEU A 119 -17.93 7.98 -21.43
C LEU A 119 -18.97 7.67 -22.52
N SER A 120 -19.41 6.42 -22.58
CA SER A 120 -20.38 5.94 -23.58
C SER A 120 -21.81 5.88 -23.06
N GLU A 121 -22.00 5.56 -21.77
CA GLU A 121 -23.32 5.33 -21.18
C GLU A 121 -23.73 6.51 -20.31
N GLU A 122 -24.72 7.26 -20.78
CA GLU A 122 -25.33 8.35 -20.02
C GLU A 122 -26.37 7.80 -19.04
N ILE A 123 -26.36 8.33 -17.82
CA ILE A 123 -27.33 7.97 -16.79
C ILE A 123 -28.58 8.84 -16.96
N ASP A 124 -29.68 8.24 -17.39
CA ASP A 124 -30.99 8.90 -17.40
C ASP A 124 -31.66 8.79 -16.03
N TRP A 125 -31.34 9.75 -15.15
CA TRP A 125 -31.95 9.83 -13.83
C TRP A 125 -33.47 9.99 -13.83
N ILE A 126 -34.05 10.63 -14.85
CA ILE A 126 -35.49 10.89 -14.92
C ILE A 126 -36.22 9.56 -15.09
N SER A 127 -35.74 8.72 -16.01
CA SER A 127 -36.26 7.36 -16.20
C SER A 127 -36.16 6.51 -14.94
N LEU A 128 -35.02 6.56 -14.25
CA LEU A 128 -34.73 5.73 -13.08
C LEU A 128 -35.52 6.12 -11.83
N ILE A 129 -35.78 7.42 -11.63
CA ILE A 129 -36.47 7.93 -10.44
C ILE A 129 -37.99 7.92 -10.61
N LEU A 130 -38.50 8.32 -11.79
CA LEU A 130 -39.95 8.45 -12.02
C LEU A 130 -40.63 7.14 -12.37
N GLN A 131 -39.90 6.20 -12.99
CA GLN A 131 -40.44 4.92 -13.41
C GLN A 131 -39.57 3.78 -12.86
N PRO A 132 -39.52 3.58 -11.53
CA PRO A 132 -38.94 2.36 -11.00
C PRO A 132 -39.73 1.20 -11.61
N GLY A 133 -39.05 0.36 -12.39
CA GLY A 133 -39.69 -0.77 -13.07
C GLY A 133 -40.50 -1.60 -12.08
N SER A 134 -41.69 -2.05 -12.48
CA SER A 134 -42.47 -2.97 -11.66
C SER A 134 -41.72 -4.29 -11.56
N ILE A 135 -41.28 -4.65 -10.35
CA ILE A 135 -40.74 -5.98 -10.09
C ILE A 135 -41.95 -6.94 -10.06
N ASP A 136 -42.18 -7.64 -11.17
CA ASP A 136 -43.22 -8.68 -11.27
C ASP A 136 -42.78 -10.00 -10.59
N GLU A 137 -41.60 -10.03 -9.98
CA GLU A 137 -41.13 -11.18 -9.21
C GLU A 137 -41.76 -11.21 -7.82
N GLY A 138 -42.42 -12.32 -7.49
CA GLY A 138 -42.97 -12.54 -6.16
C GLY A 138 -41.87 -12.57 -5.10
N ILE A 139 -41.74 -11.48 -4.33
CA ILE A 139 -40.82 -11.39 -3.18
C ILE A 139 -41.16 -12.52 -2.20
N ARG A 140 -40.32 -13.55 -2.12
CA ARG A 140 -40.46 -14.64 -1.15
C ARG A 140 -39.77 -14.24 0.15
N LYS A 141 -40.56 -13.90 1.17
CA LYS A 141 -40.05 -13.71 2.52
C LYS A 141 -39.69 -15.08 3.12
N PRO A 142 -38.49 -15.25 3.72
CA PRO A 142 -38.19 -16.47 4.46
C PRO A 142 -39.14 -16.63 5.64
N LEU A 143 -39.46 -17.87 6.00
CA LEU A 143 -40.18 -18.18 7.24
C LEU A 143 -39.41 -17.57 8.42
N ASN A 144 -40.15 -17.00 9.38
CA ASN A 144 -39.55 -16.45 10.60
C ASN A 144 -38.72 -17.56 11.27
N GLY A 145 -37.44 -17.28 11.53
CA GLY A 145 -36.56 -18.20 12.25
C GLY A 145 -37.07 -18.45 13.67
N VAL A 146 -36.80 -19.64 14.20
CA VAL A 146 -37.08 -19.95 15.61
C VAL A 146 -36.11 -19.15 16.48
N SER A 147 -36.65 -18.29 17.35
CA SER A 147 -35.86 -17.52 18.30
C SER A 147 -35.36 -18.45 19.41
N ILE A 148 -34.07 -18.79 19.39
CA ILE A 148 -33.45 -19.59 20.45
C ILE A 148 -33.32 -18.67 21.69
N PRO A 149 -33.97 -18.99 22.82
CA PRO A 149 -33.84 -18.19 24.02
C PRO A 149 -32.40 -18.22 24.53
N GLN A 150 -31.80 -17.04 24.75
CA GLN A 150 -30.43 -16.92 25.24
C GLN A 150 -30.30 -17.11 26.75
N LYS A 151 -31.43 -17.15 27.47
CA LYS A 151 -31.47 -17.25 28.92
C LYS A 151 -32.45 -18.35 29.32
N ILE A 152 -31.97 -19.30 30.10
CA ILE A 152 -32.79 -20.33 30.74
C ILE A 152 -33.32 -19.71 32.03
N GLU A 153 -34.64 -19.54 32.14
CA GLU A 153 -35.27 -18.94 33.33
C GLU A 153 -35.48 -19.97 34.45
N SER A 154 -35.77 -21.21 34.09
CA SER A 154 -35.85 -22.34 35.01
C SER A 154 -35.51 -23.63 34.27
N TYR A 155 -35.03 -24.63 35.02
CA TYR A 155 -34.88 -25.99 34.53
C TYR A 155 -35.32 -26.94 35.64
N THR A 156 -35.96 -28.04 35.24
CA THR A 156 -36.35 -29.13 36.13
C THR A 156 -35.66 -30.38 35.65
N VAL A 157 -34.99 -31.08 36.57
CA VAL A 157 -34.35 -32.36 36.28
C VAL A 157 -35.25 -33.45 36.84
N GLU A 158 -35.94 -34.15 35.95
CA GLU A 158 -36.63 -35.39 36.29
C GLU A 158 -35.62 -36.53 36.16
N ILE A 159 -35.29 -37.14 37.30
CA ILE A 159 -34.38 -38.27 37.36
C ILE A 159 -35.22 -39.53 37.27
N ASP A 160 -34.98 -40.32 36.23
CA ASP A 160 -35.55 -41.65 36.06
C ASP A 160 -34.67 -42.65 36.82
N ASP A 161 -35.11 -43.01 38.03
CA ASP A 161 -34.34 -43.82 38.98
C ASP A 161 -33.90 -45.17 38.39
N GLU A 162 -34.67 -45.73 37.45
CA GLU A 162 -34.33 -47.00 36.79
C GLU A 162 -33.09 -46.86 35.89
N LYS A 163 -32.99 -45.77 35.12
CA LYS A 163 -31.82 -45.49 34.27
C LYS A 163 -30.58 -45.12 35.07
N VAL A 164 -30.77 -44.47 36.22
CA VAL A 164 -29.66 -44.17 37.13
C VAL A 164 -29.13 -45.46 37.76
N MET A 165 -30.01 -46.38 38.15
CA MET A 165 -29.61 -47.70 38.66
C MET A 165 -28.85 -48.53 37.62
N GLU A 166 -29.24 -48.47 36.34
CA GLU A 166 -28.55 -49.15 35.25
C GLU A 166 -27.16 -48.55 34.97
N ALA A 167 -27.03 -47.22 35.06
CA ALA A 167 -25.75 -46.52 34.89
C ALA A 167 -24.76 -46.72 36.06
N LEU A 168 -25.26 -47.08 37.25
CA LEU A 168 -24.47 -47.33 38.46
C LEU A 168 -24.02 -48.79 38.59
N GLN A 169 -24.48 -49.71 37.74
CA GLN A 169 -23.91 -51.06 37.69
C GLN A 169 -22.46 -50.98 37.17
N PRO A 170 -21.50 -51.73 37.77
CA PRO A 170 -20.13 -51.75 37.30
C PRO A 170 -20.11 -52.28 35.86
N LYS A 171 -19.71 -51.43 34.91
CA LYS A 171 -19.50 -51.84 33.52
C LYS A 171 -18.50 -53.00 33.50
N GLN A 172 -18.85 -54.08 32.79
CA GLN A 172 -17.97 -55.22 32.59
C GLN A 172 -16.62 -54.74 32.06
N THR A 173 -15.53 -55.27 32.63
CA THR A 173 -14.15 -54.91 32.29
C THR A 173 -13.88 -55.11 30.80
N GLU A 174 -13.15 -54.18 30.16
CA GLU A 174 -12.88 -54.14 28.71
C GLU A 174 -12.39 -55.48 28.12
N GLU A 175 -11.67 -56.29 28.92
CA GLU A 175 -11.12 -57.59 28.52
C GLU A 175 -12.16 -58.72 28.43
N GLU A 176 -13.22 -58.72 29.25
CA GLU A 176 -14.24 -59.78 29.22
C GLU A 176 -15.19 -59.59 28.03
N TRP A 177 -15.49 -58.34 27.68
CA TRP A 177 -16.35 -58.01 26.56
C TRP A 177 -15.68 -58.26 25.20
N MET A 178 -14.39 -57.94 25.05
CA MET A 178 -13.64 -58.23 23.82
C MET A 178 -13.55 -59.73 23.50
N ASN A 179 -13.64 -60.59 24.52
CA ASN A 179 -13.68 -62.04 24.36
C ASN A 179 -15.08 -62.58 23.99
N ASN A 180 -16.14 -61.78 24.13
CA ASN A 180 -17.53 -62.18 23.89
C ASN A 180 -18.17 -61.41 22.72
N LEU A 181 -17.37 -61.07 21.70
CA LEU A 181 -17.87 -60.48 20.47
C LEU A 181 -18.46 -61.57 19.55
N PRO A 182 -19.64 -61.35 18.94
CA PRO A 182 -20.28 -62.34 18.06
C PRO A 182 -19.61 -62.44 16.67
N PHE A 183 -18.52 -61.72 16.45
CA PHE A 183 -17.74 -61.67 15.22
C PHE A 183 -16.25 -61.56 15.52
N ASP A 184 -15.42 -61.97 14.56
CA ASP A 184 -13.97 -61.95 14.70
C ASP A 184 -13.38 -60.64 14.14
N LEU A 185 -12.91 -59.77 15.04
CA LEU A 185 -12.42 -58.43 14.70
C LEU A 185 -11.28 -58.46 13.66
N LYS A 186 -10.39 -59.47 13.70
CA LYS A 186 -9.30 -59.59 12.73
C LYS A 186 -9.82 -59.90 11.32
N LYS A 187 -10.90 -60.68 11.23
CA LYS A 187 -11.55 -60.99 9.94
C LYS A 187 -12.38 -59.83 9.41
N VAL A 188 -12.98 -59.03 10.28
CA VAL A 188 -13.65 -57.77 9.89
C VAL A 188 -12.65 -56.82 9.27
N MET A 189 -11.49 -56.60 9.91
CA MET A 189 -10.41 -55.75 9.36
C MET A 189 -9.82 -56.30 8.05
N ALA A 190 -9.79 -57.64 7.90
CA ALA A 190 -9.34 -58.29 6.67
C ALA A 190 -10.37 -58.28 5.52
N GLY A 191 -11.53 -57.62 5.69
CA GLY A 191 -12.51 -57.44 4.61
C GLY A 191 -13.45 -58.63 4.40
N ASN A 192 -13.62 -59.52 5.39
CA ASN A 192 -14.50 -60.69 5.24
C ASN A 192 -15.98 -60.28 5.32
N LYS A 193 -16.68 -60.38 4.19
CA LYS A 193 -18.08 -59.95 4.02
C LYS A 193 -19.03 -60.51 5.09
N LYS A 194 -18.88 -61.78 5.49
CA LYS A 194 -19.77 -62.43 6.48
C LYS A 194 -19.57 -61.91 7.90
N GLU A 195 -18.34 -61.56 8.26
CA GLU A 195 -18.02 -61.02 9.59
C GLU A 195 -18.32 -59.52 9.65
N ILE A 196 -18.16 -58.79 8.54
CA ILE A 196 -18.60 -57.39 8.41
C ILE A 196 -20.11 -57.27 8.60
N GLU A 197 -20.90 -58.16 8.03
CA GLU A 197 -22.35 -58.15 8.19
C GLU A 197 -22.78 -58.33 9.66
N LYS A 198 -22.14 -59.27 10.38
CA LYS A 198 -22.35 -59.46 11.81
C LYS A 198 -21.93 -58.24 12.63
N TYR A 199 -20.81 -57.61 12.27
CA TYR A 199 -20.34 -56.38 12.90
C TYR A 199 -21.32 -55.22 12.71
N LEU A 200 -21.85 -55.04 11.48
CA LEU A 200 -22.83 -54.00 11.18
C LEU A 200 -24.14 -54.21 11.94
N GLN A 201 -24.68 -55.44 11.98
CA GLN A 201 -25.87 -55.75 12.78
C GLN A 201 -25.66 -55.48 14.27
N TYR A 202 -24.46 -55.76 14.79
CA TYR A 202 -24.12 -55.51 16.18
C TYR A 202 -24.04 -54.01 16.50
N ILE A 203 -23.46 -53.20 15.62
CA ILE A 203 -23.37 -51.74 15.79
C ILE A 203 -24.70 -51.05 15.60
N GLU A 204 -25.54 -51.52 14.69
CA GLU A 204 -26.88 -50.99 14.53
C GLU A 204 -27.68 -51.08 15.84
N LYS A 205 -27.44 -52.14 16.62
CA LYS A 205 -28.05 -52.33 17.94
C LYS A 205 -27.33 -51.56 19.07
N TYR A 206 -26.04 -51.26 18.92
CA TYR A 206 -25.19 -50.61 19.93
C TYR A 206 -24.24 -49.59 19.27
N PRO A 207 -24.73 -48.40 18.87
CA PRO A 207 -23.96 -47.43 18.07
C PRO A 207 -22.75 -46.86 18.81
N GLU A 208 -22.82 -46.73 20.13
CA GLU A 208 -21.72 -46.27 20.99
C GLU A 208 -20.48 -47.18 20.92
N ARG A 209 -20.68 -48.49 20.72
CA ARG A 209 -19.60 -49.47 20.64
C ARG A 209 -18.81 -49.39 19.33
N ALA A 210 -19.36 -48.75 18.30
CA ALA A 210 -18.65 -48.51 17.04
C ALA A 210 -17.41 -47.63 17.23
N VAL A 211 -17.52 -46.64 18.13
CA VAL A 211 -16.44 -45.69 18.44
C VAL A 211 -15.32 -46.40 19.19
N GLU A 212 -15.66 -47.29 20.14
CA GLU A 212 -14.70 -48.04 20.95
C GLU A 212 -13.95 -49.11 20.14
N LEU A 213 -14.63 -49.79 19.21
CA LEU A 213 -14.01 -50.83 18.37
C LEU A 213 -13.07 -50.25 17.29
N GLY A 214 -13.13 -48.94 17.01
CA GLY A 214 -12.18 -48.23 16.16
C GLY A 214 -12.11 -48.70 14.71
N VAL A 215 -13.05 -49.52 14.24
CA VAL A 215 -13.10 -50.01 12.86
C VAL A 215 -13.72 -48.92 11.98
N SER A 216 -13.03 -48.57 10.90
CA SER A 216 -13.48 -47.54 9.96
C SER A 216 -14.82 -47.94 9.33
N LEU A 217 -15.78 -47.02 9.23
CA LEU A 217 -17.10 -47.27 8.60
C LEU A 217 -17.02 -47.63 7.10
N ASP A 218 -15.84 -47.51 6.50
CA ASP A 218 -15.54 -47.70 5.08
C ASP A 218 -14.88 -49.08 4.81
N VAL A 219 -15.50 -50.17 5.28
CA VAL A 219 -15.03 -51.55 5.06
C VAL A 219 -15.57 -52.15 3.75
N MET A 220 -16.40 -51.41 3.01
CA MET A 220 -16.85 -51.81 1.67
C MET A 220 -15.79 -51.49 0.61
N GLY A 221 -14.68 -52.24 0.66
CA GLY A 221 -14.01 -52.69 -0.56
C GLY A 221 -13.29 -51.64 -1.41
N THR A 222 -12.60 -50.65 -0.82
CA THR A 222 -11.41 -50.10 -1.49
C THR A 222 -10.17 -50.77 -0.92
N SER A 223 -9.75 -51.85 -1.57
CA SER A 223 -8.41 -52.43 -1.42
C SER A 223 -7.38 -51.33 -1.72
N ARG A 224 -6.88 -50.67 -0.67
CA ARG A 224 -5.62 -49.92 -0.75
C ARG A 224 -4.51 -50.91 -0.48
N GLY A 225 -4.19 -51.68 -1.52
CA GLY A 225 -2.93 -52.37 -1.62
C GLY A 225 -1.78 -51.38 -1.45
N ASP A 226 -0.75 -51.84 -0.77
CA ASP A 226 0.56 -51.24 -0.65
C ASP A 226 1.07 -50.79 -2.03
N GLY A 227 0.97 -49.49 -2.30
CA GLY A 227 1.06 -48.92 -3.64
C GLY A 227 1.52 -47.48 -3.60
N PHE A 228 2.64 -47.24 -2.93
CA PHE A 228 3.40 -46.00 -3.11
C PHE A 228 3.79 -45.88 -4.59
N GLY A 229 3.17 -44.94 -5.31
CA GLY A 229 3.42 -44.71 -6.73
C GLY A 229 4.90 -44.38 -7.00
N LYS A 230 5.60 -45.29 -7.68
CA LYS A 230 6.93 -45.03 -8.24
C LYS A 230 6.79 -44.18 -9.50
N PHE A 231 7.16 -42.90 -9.40
CA PHE A 231 7.28 -41.99 -10.55
C PHE A 231 8.55 -42.33 -11.36
N THR A 232 8.41 -43.22 -12.34
CA THR A 232 9.52 -43.71 -13.19
C THR A 232 10.17 -42.65 -14.08
N TRP A 233 9.51 -41.50 -14.32
CA TRP A 233 10.07 -40.43 -15.15
C TRP A 233 11.21 -39.64 -14.47
N LEU A 234 11.20 -39.57 -13.13
CA LEU A 234 12.25 -38.91 -12.34
C LEU A 234 13.53 -39.76 -12.25
N GLU A 235 13.37 -41.09 -12.22
CA GLU A 235 14.46 -42.06 -12.10
C GLU A 235 15.35 -42.09 -13.37
N GLY A 236 14.73 -41.92 -14.56
CA GLY A 236 15.44 -41.80 -15.84
C GLY A 236 16.21 -40.49 -16.04
N LEU A 237 15.89 -39.45 -15.25
CA LEU A 237 16.44 -38.10 -15.40
C LEU A 237 17.65 -37.86 -14.47
N PHE A 238 17.66 -38.48 -13.29
CA PHE A 238 18.69 -38.29 -12.26
C PHE A 238 19.68 -39.43 -12.07
N GLY A 239 19.54 -40.56 -12.78
CA GLY A 239 20.59 -41.58 -12.90
C GLY A 239 21.27 -41.94 -11.58
N ARG A 240 20.50 -42.47 -10.62
CA ARG A 240 21.06 -43.08 -9.41
C ARG A 240 20.78 -44.58 -9.45
N GLY A 241 21.86 -45.36 -9.61
CA GLY A 241 21.82 -46.77 -9.93
C GLY A 241 21.20 -47.64 -8.84
N SER A 242 20.33 -48.55 -9.29
CA SER A 242 20.15 -49.87 -8.69
C SER A 242 19.88 -50.87 -9.82
N GLY A 243 20.76 -51.87 -9.94
CA GLY A 243 20.56 -53.05 -10.75
C GLY A 243 20.88 -52.89 -12.25
N GLY A 244 22.00 -53.50 -12.66
CA GLY A 244 22.52 -53.50 -14.02
C GLY A 244 21.52 -54.04 -15.05
N LYS A 245 20.83 -53.14 -15.75
CA LYS A 245 20.21 -53.40 -17.04
C LYS A 245 20.75 -52.40 -18.06
N THR A 246 21.14 -52.94 -19.20
CA THR A 246 21.70 -52.24 -20.36
C THR A 246 20.75 -51.14 -20.83
N GLU A 247 21.24 -49.89 -20.79
CA GLU A 247 20.51 -48.71 -21.27
C GLU A 247 20.19 -48.82 -22.76
N SER A 248 18.93 -48.62 -23.14
CA SER A 248 18.48 -48.49 -24.53
C SER A 248 18.96 -47.17 -25.14
N ALA A 249 19.33 -47.18 -26.43
CA ALA A 249 19.85 -46.02 -27.16
C ALA A 249 18.91 -44.78 -27.13
N GLY A 250 17.59 -44.97 -26.91
CA GLY A 250 16.60 -43.90 -26.87
C GLY A 250 16.69 -42.99 -25.64
N THR A 251 16.98 -43.53 -24.45
CA THR A 251 17.05 -42.74 -23.20
C THR A 251 18.33 -41.89 -23.12
N ARG A 252 19.41 -42.33 -23.76
CA ARG A 252 20.68 -41.58 -23.85
C ARG A 252 20.57 -40.34 -24.74
N ASN A 253 19.79 -40.41 -25.82
CA ASN A 253 19.54 -39.28 -26.72
C ASN A 253 18.63 -38.22 -26.07
N PHE A 254 17.61 -38.63 -25.33
CA PHE A 254 16.73 -37.70 -24.59
C PHE A 254 17.49 -36.90 -23.53
N ARG A 255 18.38 -37.54 -22.77
CA ARG A 255 19.22 -36.88 -21.77
C ARG A 255 20.18 -35.85 -22.40
N ARG A 256 20.77 -36.16 -23.56
CA ARG A 256 21.63 -35.22 -24.30
C ARG A 256 20.86 -34.01 -24.82
N ILE A 257 19.67 -34.22 -25.37
CA ILE A 257 18.82 -33.13 -25.88
C ILE A 257 18.38 -32.22 -24.72
N PHE A 258 17.96 -32.80 -23.59
CA PHE A 258 17.53 -32.05 -22.42
C PHE A 258 18.66 -31.18 -21.82
N TRP A 259 19.86 -31.75 -21.66
CA TRP A 259 21.02 -30.98 -21.19
C TRP A 259 21.51 -29.95 -22.21
N ALA A 260 21.42 -30.23 -23.51
CA ALA A 260 21.74 -29.26 -24.55
C ALA A 260 20.76 -28.05 -24.52
N VAL A 261 19.46 -28.29 -24.31
CA VAL A 261 18.46 -27.21 -24.18
C VAL A 261 18.72 -26.33 -22.96
N ILE A 262 19.10 -26.93 -21.82
CA ILE A 262 19.46 -26.16 -20.61
C ILE A 262 20.73 -25.34 -20.83
N ILE A 263 21.76 -25.90 -21.49
CA ILE A 263 23.01 -25.19 -21.79
C ILE A 263 22.73 -24.04 -22.77
N VAL A 264 21.93 -24.25 -23.80
CA VAL A 264 21.53 -23.20 -24.75
C VAL A 264 20.75 -22.09 -24.03
N ALA A 265 19.84 -22.43 -23.11
CA ALA A 265 19.10 -21.45 -22.32
C ALA A 265 20.01 -20.62 -21.39
N ILE A 266 21.03 -21.24 -20.79
CA ILE A 266 22.02 -20.55 -19.96
C ILE A 266 22.91 -19.64 -20.80
N VAL A 267 23.36 -20.10 -21.98
CA VAL A 267 24.19 -19.31 -22.90
C VAL A 267 23.40 -18.13 -23.47
N LEU A 268 22.11 -18.30 -23.83
CA LEU A 268 21.24 -17.21 -24.27
C LEU A 268 21.05 -16.14 -23.18
N LYS A 269 21.02 -16.56 -21.91
CA LYS A 269 20.88 -15.67 -20.74
C LYS A 269 22.15 -14.90 -20.41
N ILE A 270 23.32 -15.37 -20.86
CA ILE A 270 24.63 -14.73 -20.68
C ILE A 270 24.98 -13.82 -21.88
N ALA A 271 24.58 -14.20 -23.09
CA ALA A 271 24.92 -13.48 -24.32
C ALA A 271 24.04 -12.25 -24.61
N LEU A 272 22.89 -12.11 -23.94
CA LEU A 272 22.02 -10.93 -24.04
C LEU A 272 22.22 -10.04 -22.80
N PRO A 273 22.97 -8.92 -22.88
CA PRO A 273 23.06 -7.96 -21.80
C PRO A 273 21.75 -7.18 -21.71
N SER A 274 20.81 -7.67 -20.90
CA SER A 274 19.62 -6.94 -20.53
C SER A 274 19.97 -5.99 -19.39
N ASP A 275 19.98 -4.69 -19.67
CA ASP A 275 20.05 -3.62 -18.67
C ASP A 275 18.99 -3.87 -17.60
N LYS A 276 19.47 -4.11 -16.37
CA LYS A 276 18.66 -4.15 -15.17
C LYS A 276 18.98 -2.91 -14.34
N ASN A 277 17.95 -2.16 -14.00
CA ASN A 277 17.76 -1.74 -12.62
C ASN A 277 16.33 -2.14 -12.20
N ASN A 278 16.29 -2.95 -11.14
CA ASN A 278 15.14 -3.73 -10.70
C ASN A 278 14.11 -2.88 -9.94
N ALA A 279 12.84 -3.21 -10.12
CA ALA A 279 11.87 -3.30 -9.04
C ALA A 279 11.00 -4.54 -9.32
N ASP A 280 10.91 -5.42 -8.34
CA ASP A 280 10.19 -6.68 -8.41
C ASP A 280 8.70 -6.45 -8.69
N GLN A 281 8.20 -7.03 -9.79
CA GLN A 281 6.78 -7.32 -9.97
C GLN A 281 6.58 -8.81 -9.71
N GLU A 282 5.77 -9.10 -8.70
CA GLU A 282 5.20 -10.42 -8.44
C GLU A 282 4.37 -10.85 -9.66
N GLU A 283 4.65 -12.06 -10.16
CA GLU A 283 3.81 -12.72 -11.16
C GLU A 283 2.47 -13.10 -10.55
N ASN A 284 1.41 -12.64 -11.21
CA ASN A 284 0.05 -13.15 -11.10
C ASN A 284 0.05 -14.67 -11.29
N THR A 285 -0.18 -15.40 -10.20
CA THR A 285 -0.65 -16.78 -10.24
C THR A 285 -2.15 -16.79 -10.03
N ALA A 286 -2.87 -17.30 -11.02
CA ALA A 286 -4.30 -17.57 -10.96
C ALA A 286 -4.61 -18.48 -9.75
N SER A 287 -5.35 -17.95 -8.78
CA SER A 287 -5.82 -18.71 -7.62
C SER A 287 -7.05 -19.54 -8.02
N SER A 288 -6.83 -20.85 -8.12
CA SER A 288 -7.85 -21.89 -8.25
C SER A 288 -8.86 -21.78 -7.10
N GLY A 289 -10.13 -21.58 -7.43
CA GLY A 289 -11.23 -21.61 -6.48
C GLY A 289 -11.26 -22.90 -5.66
N LYS A 290 -11.11 -22.76 -4.34
CA LYS A 290 -11.59 -23.73 -3.35
C LYS A 290 -12.01 -22.97 -2.11
N ILE A 291 -13.32 -22.96 -1.87
CA ILE A 291 -13.97 -22.42 -0.69
C ILE A 291 -13.68 -23.39 0.46
N ALA A 292 -12.88 -22.97 1.43
CA ALA A 292 -12.78 -23.64 2.72
C ALA A 292 -13.80 -23.00 3.68
N SER A 293 -14.98 -23.60 3.75
CA SER A 293 -15.90 -23.43 4.87
C SER A 293 -15.27 -24.06 6.11
N ASN A 294 -14.78 -23.24 7.04
CA ASN A 294 -14.66 -23.58 8.47
C ASN A 294 -14.38 -22.30 9.26
N ALA A 295 -15.46 -21.65 9.70
CA ALA A 295 -15.40 -20.54 10.63
C ALA A 295 -15.02 -21.06 12.04
N VAL A 296 -13.72 -21.06 12.33
CA VAL A 296 -13.24 -21.13 13.71
C VAL A 296 -12.87 -19.71 14.13
N LYS A 297 -13.67 -19.14 15.03
CA LYS A 297 -13.34 -17.93 15.77
C LYS A 297 -12.04 -18.17 16.56
N ALA A 298 -11.00 -17.43 16.23
CA ALA A 298 -9.78 -17.26 17.03
C ALA A 298 -9.23 -15.83 16.82
N PRO A 299 -8.49 -15.28 17.80
CA PRO A 299 -8.65 -13.92 18.31
C PRO A 299 -7.82 -12.86 17.55
N SER A 300 -8.37 -11.63 17.49
CA SER A 300 -7.77 -10.27 17.47
C SER A 300 -6.30 -10.00 17.04
N ASP A 301 -5.62 -10.88 16.31
CA ASP A 301 -4.23 -10.70 15.87
C ASP A 301 -4.10 -10.54 14.34
N MET A 302 -5.22 -10.29 13.64
CA MET A 302 -5.15 -9.67 12.32
C MET A 302 -4.78 -8.20 12.52
N ILE A 303 -3.54 -7.86 12.16
CA ILE A 303 -3.06 -6.50 11.97
C ILE A 303 -3.88 -5.90 10.84
N ALA A 304 -5.07 -5.42 11.17
CA ALA A 304 -5.92 -4.69 10.28
C ALA A 304 -5.36 -3.27 10.20
N PHE A 305 -4.96 -2.86 9.00
CA PHE A 305 -4.85 -1.46 8.62
C PHE A 305 -6.26 -0.85 8.67
N GLN A 306 -6.78 -0.64 9.87
CA GLN A 306 -8.07 -0.02 10.11
C GLN A 306 -7.85 1.48 10.31
N SER A 307 -8.17 2.26 9.27
CA SER A 307 -8.26 3.73 9.28
C SER A 307 -7.00 4.49 9.70
N GLY A 308 -6.72 5.64 9.09
CA GLY A 308 -5.60 6.51 9.48
C GLY A 308 -5.73 7.14 10.89
N THR A 309 -6.52 6.54 11.79
CA THR A 309 -6.75 6.99 13.17
C THR A 309 -6.13 6.01 14.13
N SER A 310 -5.21 6.47 14.99
CA SER A 310 -4.55 5.62 15.97
C SER A 310 -5.42 5.32 17.19
N GLU A 311 -5.08 4.29 17.98
CA GLU A 311 -5.77 4.04 19.25
C GLU A 311 -5.71 5.24 20.22
N ILE A 312 -4.59 5.96 20.24
CA ILE A 312 -4.44 7.17 21.05
C ILE A 312 -5.41 8.25 20.55
N ASP A 313 -5.58 8.41 19.24
CA ASP A 313 -6.55 9.37 18.67
C ASP A 313 -7.98 9.05 19.08
N LEU A 314 -8.38 7.78 18.96
CA LEU A 314 -9.72 7.32 19.37
C LEU A 314 -9.97 7.60 20.86
N LYS A 315 -8.95 7.41 21.70
CA LYS A 315 -9.05 7.64 23.13
C LYS A 315 -9.12 9.13 23.48
N ILE A 316 -8.37 9.97 22.77
CA ILE A 316 -8.44 11.43 22.91
C ILE A 316 -9.80 11.95 22.44
N ASP A 317 -10.31 11.49 21.30
CA ASP A 317 -11.64 11.85 20.84
C ASP A 317 -12.70 11.42 21.86
N SER A 318 -12.69 10.17 22.32
CA SER A 318 -13.65 9.71 23.35
C SER A 318 -13.63 10.53 24.64
N LEU A 319 -12.48 11.12 25.03
CA LEU A 319 -12.36 11.90 26.26
C LEU A 319 -12.81 13.36 26.08
N TYR A 320 -12.51 13.98 24.94
CA TYR A 320 -12.68 15.43 24.75
C TYR A 320 -13.73 15.82 23.70
N HIS A 321 -14.37 14.84 23.04
CA HIS A 321 -15.33 15.08 21.97
C HIS A 321 -16.45 16.04 22.37
N GLN A 322 -17.04 15.82 23.55
CA GLN A 322 -18.19 16.61 24.01
C GLN A 322 -17.79 18.05 24.35
N GLU A 323 -16.72 18.25 25.14
CA GLU A 323 -16.21 19.58 25.53
C GLU A 323 -15.78 20.38 24.28
N ARG A 324 -15.12 19.72 23.31
CA ARG A 324 -14.75 20.31 22.02
C ARG A 324 -15.97 20.75 21.21
N LYS A 325 -17.00 19.90 21.14
CA LYS A 325 -18.24 20.18 20.39
C LYS A 325 -19.02 21.34 21.00
N GLU A 326 -19.08 21.41 22.33
CA GLU A 326 -19.75 22.49 23.06
C GLU A 326 -19.03 23.83 22.84
N LEU A 327 -17.70 23.88 23.04
CA LEU A 327 -16.91 25.08 22.81
C LEU A 327 -16.92 25.54 21.34
N SER A 328 -16.91 24.61 20.39
CA SER A 328 -16.99 24.91 18.95
C SER A 328 -18.33 25.54 18.57
N LYS A 329 -19.45 24.98 19.07
CA LYS A 329 -20.78 25.55 18.85
C LYS A 329 -20.89 26.96 19.45
N GLU A 330 -20.37 27.14 20.64
CA GLU A 330 -20.38 28.42 21.34
C GLU A 330 -19.55 29.47 20.59
N LEU A 331 -18.37 29.10 20.08
CA LEU A 331 -17.52 29.97 19.28
C LEU A 331 -18.22 30.43 17.99
N ILE A 332 -18.89 29.51 17.29
CA ILE A 332 -19.66 29.82 16.07
C ILE A 332 -20.80 30.78 16.40
N HIS A 333 -21.54 30.52 17.48
CA HIS A 333 -22.65 31.37 17.90
C HIS A 333 -22.18 32.78 18.32
N ALA A 334 -21.09 32.87 19.08
CA ALA A 334 -20.47 34.13 19.49
C ALA A 334 -19.94 34.93 18.28
N GLY A 335 -19.29 34.26 17.32
CA GLY A 335 -18.78 34.90 16.10
C GLY A 335 -19.90 35.43 15.19
N ILE A 336 -21.02 34.71 15.07
CA ILE A 336 -22.20 35.17 14.32
C ILE A 336 -22.78 36.44 14.96
N ILE A 337 -22.88 36.49 16.29
CA ILE A 337 -23.44 37.65 17.02
C ILE A 337 -22.47 38.84 17.01
N GLU A 338 -21.16 38.58 16.96
CA GLU A 338 -20.16 39.64 16.84
C GLU A 338 -20.27 40.41 15.51
N SER A 339 -20.84 39.81 14.46
CA SER A 339 -21.12 40.45 13.18
C SER A 339 -22.44 41.25 13.12
N LYS A 340 -23.29 41.18 14.16
CA LYS A 340 -24.61 41.81 14.22
C LYS A 340 -24.62 43.17 14.94
N THR A 341 -25.81 43.79 15.02
CA THR A 341 -26.06 45.11 15.62
C THR A 341 -25.68 45.14 17.10
N LYS A 342 -25.36 46.33 17.64
CA LYS A 342 -24.98 46.51 19.07
C LYS A 342 -26.04 45.99 20.05
N GLU A 343 -27.32 46.12 19.70
CA GLU A 343 -28.45 45.64 20.50
C GLU A 343 -28.48 44.10 20.63
N ASP A 344 -28.17 43.38 19.54
CA ASP A 344 -28.07 41.92 19.54
C ASP A 344 -26.91 41.42 20.41
N LYS A 345 -25.80 42.16 20.44
CA LYS A 345 -24.64 41.86 21.31
C LYS A 345 -24.99 42.02 22.79
N GLU A 346 -25.75 43.06 23.14
CA GLU A 346 -26.19 43.27 24.51
C GLU A 346 -27.22 42.22 24.95
N ASN A 347 -28.14 41.84 24.07
CA ASN A 347 -29.11 40.77 24.36
C ASN A 347 -28.44 39.41 24.53
N TYR A 348 -27.43 39.11 23.72
CA TYR A 348 -26.61 37.90 23.87
C TYR A 348 -25.86 37.84 25.20
N LYS A 349 -25.23 38.95 25.61
CA LYS A 349 -24.56 39.05 26.91
C LYS A 349 -25.55 38.88 28.08
N LYS A 350 -26.74 39.46 27.98
CA LYS A 350 -27.82 39.30 28.98
C LYS A 350 -28.35 37.86 29.05
N ALA A 351 -28.32 37.12 27.94
CA ALA A 351 -28.70 35.71 27.88
C ALA A 351 -27.62 34.74 28.40
N GLY A 352 -26.49 35.25 28.92
CA GLY A 352 -25.37 34.44 29.42
C GLY A 352 -24.32 34.09 28.37
N GLY A 353 -24.36 34.71 27.20
CA GLY A 353 -23.40 34.52 26.11
C GLY A 353 -22.02 35.09 26.42
N ARG A 354 -20.97 34.28 26.19
CA ARG A 354 -19.56 34.66 26.41
C ARG A 354 -18.95 35.30 25.17
N GLU A 355 -17.93 36.14 25.37
CA GLU A 355 -17.19 36.76 24.28
C GLU A 355 -16.25 35.77 23.58
N VAL A 356 -15.99 36.01 22.30
CA VAL A 356 -15.11 35.17 21.46
C VAL A 356 -13.71 34.99 22.08
N SER A 357 -13.18 36.05 22.71
CA SER A 357 -11.87 36.01 23.39
C SER A 357 -11.83 35.04 24.58
N GLU A 358 -12.92 34.96 25.36
CA GLU A 358 -13.01 34.06 26.52
C GLU A 358 -13.16 32.60 26.08
N ILE A 359 -14.01 32.36 25.09
CA ILE A 359 -14.20 31.04 24.48
C ILE A 359 -12.89 30.55 23.84
N GLY A 360 -12.16 31.45 23.17
CA GLY A 360 -10.85 31.15 22.59
C GLY A 360 -9.80 30.75 23.64
N ARG A 361 -9.80 31.35 24.83
CA ARG A 361 -8.91 30.96 25.94
C ARG A 361 -9.24 29.55 26.44
N ASP A 362 -10.52 29.21 26.56
CA ASP A 362 -10.94 27.88 27.02
C ASP A 362 -10.65 26.80 25.97
N ILE A 363 -10.79 27.10 24.67
CA ILE A 363 -10.31 26.24 23.58
C ILE A 363 -8.79 26.02 23.69
N GLY A 364 -8.01 27.06 23.95
CA GLY A 364 -6.57 26.94 24.16
C GLY A 364 -6.22 26.04 25.36
N LYS A 365 -6.97 26.13 26.46
CA LYS A 365 -6.83 25.22 27.61
C LYS A 365 -7.18 23.77 27.24
N LEU A 366 -8.26 23.56 26.49
CA LEU A 366 -8.67 22.24 26.00
C LEU A 366 -7.57 21.61 25.14
N VAL A 367 -7.03 22.35 24.17
CA VAL A 367 -5.94 21.88 23.29
C VAL A 367 -4.71 21.48 24.11
N ASN A 368 -4.36 22.28 25.14
CA ASN A 368 -3.25 21.93 26.04
C ASN A 368 -3.53 20.65 26.86
N LYS A 369 -4.76 20.45 27.34
CA LYS A 369 -5.17 19.21 28.02
C LYS A 369 -5.12 18.00 27.07
N GLU A 370 -5.64 18.14 25.85
CA GLU A 370 -5.58 17.09 24.82
C GLU A 370 -4.12 16.69 24.55
N LYS A 371 -3.22 17.67 24.41
CA LYS A 371 -1.79 17.43 24.22
C LYS A 371 -1.15 16.69 25.40
N GLN A 372 -1.39 17.13 26.64
CA GLN A 372 -0.86 16.47 27.84
C GLN A 372 -1.35 15.03 27.97
N SER A 373 -2.64 14.80 27.69
CA SER A 373 -3.23 13.46 27.70
C SER A 373 -2.64 12.59 26.59
N ARG A 374 -2.41 13.16 25.40
CA ARG A 374 -1.79 12.46 24.27
C ARG A 374 -0.36 12.03 24.61
N ASP A 375 0.44 12.93 25.18
CA ASP A 375 1.83 12.66 25.58
C ASP A 375 1.90 11.59 26.70
N SER A 376 0.96 11.64 27.64
CA SER A 376 0.82 10.62 28.69
C SER A 376 0.48 9.26 28.11
N LEU A 377 -0.49 9.20 27.18
CA LEU A 377 -0.86 7.98 26.48
C LEU A 377 0.30 7.44 25.64
N LYS A 378 1.02 8.30 24.90
CA LYS A 378 2.22 7.90 24.14
C LYS A 378 3.24 7.22 25.03
N THR A 379 3.48 7.76 26.23
CA THR A 379 4.40 7.17 27.21
C THR A 379 3.94 5.78 27.66
N ILE A 380 2.67 5.64 28.04
CA ILE A 380 2.09 4.36 28.49
C ILE A 380 2.13 3.32 27.39
N TYR A 381 1.73 3.67 26.17
CA TYR A 381 1.72 2.75 25.03
C TYR A 381 3.14 2.39 24.59
N THR A 382 4.10 3.31 24.66
CA THR A 382 5.52 2.99 24.39
C THR A 382 6.03 1.94 25.39
N GLN A 383 5.74 2.10 26.69
CA GLN A 383 6.08 1.10 27.71
C GLN A 383 5.39 -0.25 27.48
N LYS A 384 4.14 -0.23 27.00
CA LYS A 384 3.40 -1.44 26.64
C LYS A 384 4.05 -2.17 25.46
N ILE A 385 4.48 -1.43 24.43
CA ILE A 385 5.18 -1.97 23.26
C ILE A 385 6.52 -2.60 23.67
N THR A 386 7.33 -1.89 24.47
CA THR A 386 8.64 -2.43 24.92
C THR A 386 8.47 -3.71 25.72
N LYS A 387 7.54 -3.73 26.69
CA LYS A 387 7.22 -4.93 27.47
C LYS A 387 6.76 -6.10 26.59
N HIS A 388 5.91 -5.83 25.61
CA HIS A 388 5.45 -6.86 24.67
C HIS A 388 6.57 -7.40 23.77
N LEU A 389 7.50 -6.54 23.35
CA LEU A 389 8.68 -6.94 22.57
C LEU A 389 9.68 -7.76 23.40
N GLU A 390 9.88 -7.41 24.67
CA GLU A 390 10.74 -8.17 25.59
C GLU A 390 10.17 -9.58 25.83
N GLN A 391 8.88 -9.69 26.15
CA GLN A 391 8.21 -10.97 26.36
C GLN A 391 8.25 -11.88 25.12
N LYS A 392 8.08 -11.33 23.91
CA LYS A 392 8.15 -12.12 22.67
C LYS A 392 9.58 -12.35 22.16
N SER A 393 10.58 -11.69 22.74
CA SER A 393 11.95 -11.72 22.22
C SER A 393 12.63 -13.07 22.33
N GLU A 394 12.49 -13.77 23.45
CA GLU A 394 13.11 -15.10 23.64
C GLU A 394 12.54 -16.12 22.65
N LYS A 395 11.22 -16.08 22.43
CA LYS A 395 10.53 -16.95 21.46
C LYS A 395 10.97 -16.64 20.02
N LEU A 396 11.19 -15.36 19.70
CA LEU A 396 11.70 -14.92 18.41
C LEU A 396 13.16 -15.34 18.21
N GLU A 397 14.01 -15.23 19.23
CA GLU A 397 15.41 -15.63 19.18
C GLU A 397 15.54 -17.12 18.89
N ARG A 398 14.76 -17.97 19.57
CA ARG A 398 14.71 -19.42 19.32
C ARG A 398 14.29 -19.70 17.87
N LYS A 399 13.21 -19.09 17.39
CA LYS A 399 12.75 -19.27 15.99
C LYS A 399 13.79 -18.84 14.96
N ILE A 400 14.49 -17.72 15.19
CA ILE A 400 15.54 -17.24 14.28
C ILE A 400 16.72 -18.20 14.29
N SER A 401 17.14 -18.67 15.47
CA SER A 401 18.22 -19.64 15.63
C SER A 401 17.89 -20.96 14.93
N ASP A 402 16.68 -21.49 15.13
CA ASP A 402 16.23 -22.75 14.53
C ASP A 402 16.13 -22.66 13.00
N SER A 403 15.61 -21.53 12.49
CA SER A 403 15.52 -21.29 11.04
C SER A 403 16.90 -21.20 10.39
N LEU A 404 17.87 -20.56 11.06
CA LEU A 404 19.24 -20.45 10.56
C LEU A 404 19.97 -21.79 10.63
N LYS A 405 19.76 -22.61 11.67
CA LYS A 405 20.31 -23.97 11.77
C LYS A 405 19.80 -24.87 10.65
N GLN A 406 18.53 -24.72 10.25
CA GLN A 406 17.95 -25.45 9.12
C GLN A 406 18.62 -25.03 7.80
N TYR A 407 18.91 -23.74 7.63
CA TYR A 407 19.59 -23.21 6.45
C TYR A 407 21.09 -23.62 6.37
N THR A 408 21.76 -23.78 7.52
CA THR A 408 23.17 -24.16 7.59
C THR A 408 23.41 -25.68 7.66
N ASN A 409 22.38 -26.52 7.41
CA ASN A 409 22.44 -27.99 7.54
C ASN A 409 23.03 -28.43 8.90
N GLY A 410 22.59 -27.80 10.00
CA GLY A 410 22.99 -28.15 11.36
C GLY A 410 24.34 -27.60 11.83
N LYS A 411 25.05 -26.80 11.01
CA LYS A 411 26.27 -26.12 11.46
C LYS A 411 25.95 -24.98 12.44
N PRO A 412 26.77 -24.77 13.50
CA PRO A 412 26.53 -23.73 14.48
C PRO A 412 26.54 -22.35 13.80
N VAL A 413 25.46 -21.60 14.01
CA VAL A 413 25.25 -20.26 13.45
C VAL A 413 25.96 -19.24 14.35
N ASN A 414 26.65 -18.25 13.76
CA ASN A 414 27.27 -17.17 14.53
C ASN A 414 26.20 -16.38 15.31
N GLY A 415 26.34 -16.31 16.64
CA GLY A 415 25.41 -15.62 17.54
C GLY A 415 25.26 -14.12 17.25
N GLU A 416 26.24 -13.49 16.60
CA GLU A 416 26.17 -12.09 16.17
C GLU A 416 25.12 -11.86 15.09
N VAL A 417 24.96 -12.81 14.16
CA VAL A 417 23.96 -12.75 13.09
C VAL A 417 22.55 -12.90 13.66
N VAL A 418 22.38 -13.79 14.63
CA VAL A 418 21.10 -13.97 15.34
C VAL A 418 20.71 -12.70 16.09
N LYS A 419 21.65 -12.08 16.81
CA LYS A 419 21.43 -10.81 17.52
C LYS A 419 21.08 -9.67 16.57
N PHE A 420 21.76 -9.57 15.43
CA PHE A 420 21.47 -8.56 14.40
C PHE A 420 20.06 -8.71 13.83
N LEU A 421 19.68 -9.93 13.43
CA LEU A 421 18.34 -10.21 12.88
C LEU A 421 17.24 -10.00 13.92
N LEU A 422 17.48 -10.37 15.18
CA LEU A 422 16.57 -10.11 16.29
C LEU A 422 16.40 -8.60 16.53
N LYS A 423 17.47 -7.80 16.52
CA LYS A 423 17.40 -6.35 16.63
C LYS A 423 16.59 -5.73 15.49
N LYS A 424 16.83 -6.17 14.25
CA LYS A 424 16.10 -5.70 13.06
C LYS A 424 14.61 -6.05 13.14
N LYS A 425 14.26 -7.28 13.54
CA LYS A 425 12.87 -7.71 13.72
C LYS A 425 12.18 -6.95 14.86
N LYS A 426 12.85 -6.73 16.00
CA LYS A 426 12.33 -5.91 17.11
C LYS A 426 12.02 -4.49 16.66
N ALA A 427 12.90 -3.87 15.87
CA ALA A 427 12.68 -2.53 15.35
C ALA A 427 11.47 -2.45 14.40
N LEU A 428 11.31 -3.42 13.48
CA LEU A 428 10.15 -3.46 12.58
C LEU A 428 8.83 -3.70 13.32
N MET A 429 8.83 -4.57 14.33
CA MET A 429 7.66 -4.80 15.18
C MET A 429 7.32 -3.56 16.03
N ALA A 430 8.33 -2.86 16.54
CA ALA A 430 8.14 -1.60 17.27
C ALA A 430 7.54 -0.51 16.37
N ASP A 431 8.02 -0.39 15.12
CA ASP A 431 7.48 0.57 14.15
C ASP A 431 6.02 0.25 13.79
N SER A 432 5.71 -1.02 13.52
CA SER A 432 4.35 -1.46 13.22
C SER A 432 3.38 -1.22 14.38
N LEU A 433 3.77 -1.58 15.62
CA LEU A 433 2.95 -1.37 16.81
C LEU A 433 2.84 0.12 17.15
N GLY A 434 3.90 0.89 16.94
CA GLY A 434 3.90 2.32 17.18
C GLY A 434 2.99 3.09 16.23
N LYS A 435 2.85 2.63 14.97
CA LYS A 435 1.87 3.15 14.01
C LYS A 435 0.43 2.82 14.42
N LEU A 436 0.17 1.59 14.88
CA LEU A 436 -1.16 1.19 15.36
C LEU A 436 -1.60 1.98 16.59
N TYR A 437 -0.70 2.12 17.57
CA TYR A 437 -1.00 2.86 18.78
C TYR A 437 -0.92 4.38 18.61
N GLY A 438 -0.22 4.90 17.61
CA GLY A 438 -0.01 6.34 17.42
C GLY A 438 1.10 6.92 18.31
N THR A 439 2.03 6.07 18.77
CA THR A 439 3.23 6.52 19.50
C THR A 439 4.28 7.11 18.57
N LEU A 440 4.22 6.77 17.28
CA LEU A 440 5.01 7.37 16.23
C LEU A 440 4.19 8.49 15.60
N ASP A 441 4.72 9.71 15.66
CA ASP A 441 4.18 10.82 14.87
C ASP A 441 4.50 10.52 13.40
N ILE A 442 3.50 10.02 12.68
CA ILE A 442 3.52 10.03 11.22
C ILE A 442 3.46 11.51 10.86
N VAL A 443 4.59 12.09 10.48
CA VAL A 443 4.62 13.43 9.91
C VAL A 443 3.82 13.33 8.60
N ASP A 444 2.56 13.73 8.69
CA ASP A 444 1.73 13.93 7.51
C ASP A 444 2.36 15.08 6.72
N PRO A 445 2.88 14.86 5.49
CA PRO A 445 3.54 15.90 4.71
C PRO A 445 2.61 17.09 4.38
N SER A 446 1.30 16.95 4.63
CA SER A 446 0.30 18.03 4.53
C SER A 446 0.06 18.87 5.79
N SER A 447 0.58 18.49 6.97
CA SER A 447 0.29 19.20 8.24
C SER A 447 1.36 20.21 8.68
N ALA A 448 2.44 20.38 7.92
CA ALA A 448 3.57 21.27 8.24
C ALA A 448 3.27 22.78 8.12
N SER A 449 2.01 23.20 8.11
CA SER A 449 1.62 24.60 7.94
C SER A 449 0.67 25.13 9.00
N ILE A 450 0.72 24.67 10.24
CA ILE A 450 0.13 25.40 11.37
C ILE A 450 1.04 25.27 12.60
N ASP A 451 2.19 25.95 12.57
CA ASP A 451 2.78 26.46 13.81
C ASP A 451 3.77 27.58 13.51
N LYS A 452 3.29 28.82 13.58
CA LYS A 452 4.12 30.02 13.62
C LYS A 452 3.76 30.83 14.85
N SER A 453 4.48 30.61 15.95
CA SER A 453 4.98 31.70 16.79
C SER A 453 5.95 31.22 17.87
N LYS A 454 7.20 31.69 17.77
CA LYS A 454 8.16 31.98 18.87
C LYS A 454 8.45 30.84 19.87
N VAL A 455 9.69 30.34 19.88
CA VAL A 455 10.79 30.75 20.79
C VAL A 455 12.04 29.92 20.47
N LYS A 456 13.19 30.58 20.58
CA LYS A 456 14.56 30.14 20.30
C LYS A 456 15.16 29.50 21.56
N ALA A 457 15.68 28.26 21.50
CA ALA A 457 16.76 27.76 22.37
C ALA A 457 17.34 26.44 21.84
N VAL A 458 18.65 26.30 22.06
CA VAL A 458 19.63 25.35 21.52
C VAL A 458 19.53 23.94 22.14
N GLY A 459 19.87 22.91 21.35
CA GLY A 459 20.19 21.56 21.84
C GLY A 459 20.42 20.56 20.70
N THR A 460 21.67 20.12 20.55
CA THR A 460 22.24 19.22 19.52
C THR A 460 21.71 17.78 19.61
N GLU A 461 21.38 17.14 18.48
CA GLU A 461 21.90 15.83 18.02
C GLU A 461 21.07 15.20 16.88
N GLY A 462 21.73 14.90 15.75
CA GLY A 462 21.52 13.66 14.98
C GLY A 462 20.42 13.56 13.89
N THR A 463 20.83 13.81 12.64
CA THR A 463 20.29 13.33 11.33
C THR A 463 19.09 14.04 10.68
N PRO A 464 18.95 13.92 9.34
CA PRO A 464 19.80 14.44 8.28
C PRO A 464 19.17 15.71 7.68
N LEU A 465 19.93 16.79 7.65
CA LEU A 465 19.51 18.07 7.09
C LEU A 465 19.11 17.92 5.61
N GLU A 466 17.92 18.39 5.27
CA GLU A 466 17.67 18.99 3.96
C GLU A 466 18.78 20.01 3.70
N ASN A 467 19.73 19.64 2.84
CA ASN A 467 20.81 20.51 2.44
C ASN A 467 20.22 21.68 1.63
N LYS A 468 19.93 22.78 2.31
CA LYS A 468 20.03 24.10 1.68
C LYS A 468 21.47 24.22 1.23
N ALA A 469 21.74 24.00 -0.06
CA ALA A 469 23.09 24.02 -0.61
C ALA A 469 23.82 25.29 -0.12
N PRO A 470 24.79 25.17 0.81
CA PRO A 470 25.54 26.32 1.27
C PRO A 470 26.33 26.85 0.07
N VAL A 471 26.46 28.17 -0.06
CA VAL A 471 27.17 28.84 -1.18
C VAL A 471 28.60 28.28 -1.35
N SER A 472 29.18 27.76 -0.26
CA SER A 472 30.47 27.07 -0.24
C SER A 472 30.53 25.85 -1.15
N ASP A 473 29.47 25.04 -1.23
CA ASP A 473 29.50 23.78 -2.01
C ASP A 473 29.59 24.06 -3.51
N ILE A 474 28.91 25.11 -3.97
CA ILE A 474 28.95 25.55 -5.37
C ILE A 474 30.33 26.16 -5.69
N MET A 475 30.92 26.90 -4.75
CA MET A 475 32.31 27.37 -4.91
C MET A 475 33.30 26.20 -5.04
N TYR A 476 33.20 25.19 -4.20
CA TYR A 476 34.07 24.00 -4.29
C TYR A 476 33.85 23.23 -5.60
N MET A 477 32.61 23.13 -6.08
CA MET A 477 32.30 22.51 -7.35
C MET A 477 32.97 23.23 -8.53
N VAL A 478 32.89 24.58 -8.57
CA VAL A 478 33.51 25.40 -9.61
C VAL A 478 35.03 25.30 -9.56
N ILE A 479 35.63 25.35 -8.37
CA ILE A 479 37.08 25.19 -8.20
C ILE A 479 37.53 23.81 -8.68
N LEU A 480 36.78 22.76 -8.34
CA LEU A 480 37.07 21.39 -8.78
C LEU A 480 36.95 21.26 -10.31
N MET A 481 36.02 21.96 -10.95
CA MET A 481 35.96 21.98 -12.41
C MET A 481 37.20 22.58 -13.06
N ILE A 482 37.63 23.75 -12.59
CA ILE A 482 38.82 24.42 -13.13
C ILE A 482 40.08 23.57 -12.86
N ALA A 483 40.20 23.01 -11.66
CA ALA A 483 41.29 22.12 -11.29
C ALA A 483 41.29 20.83 -12.12
N GLY A 484 40.13 20.21 -12.37
CA GLY A 484 40.01 19.00 -13.18
C GLY A 484 40.39 19.22 -14.64
N VAL A 485 39.94 20.32 -15.24
CA VAL A 485 40.34 20.70 -16.60
C VAL A 485 41.85 21.01 -16.67
N GLY A 486 42.39 21.72 -15.67
CA GLY A 486 43.82 22.01 -15.59
C GLY A 486 44.69 20.77 -15.40
N LEU A 487 44.28 19.84 -14.53
CA LEU A 487 44.97 18.58 -14.30
C LEU A 487 44.91 17.67 -15.52
N TYR A 488 43.78 17.66 -16.25
CA TYR A 488 43.67 16.95 -17.52
C TYR A 488 44.61 17.53 -18.59
N LEU A 489 44.68 18.85 -18.74
CA LEU A 489 45.61 19.52 -19.68
C LEU A 489 47.08 19.28 -19.29
N PHE A 490 47.39 19.29 -18.00
CA PHE A 490 48.72 19.03 -17.48
C PHE A 490 49.16 17.58 -17.71
N LEU A 491 48.34 16.60 -17.32
CA LEU A 491 48.71 15.18 -17.40
C LEU A 491 48.68 14.60 -18.82
N PHE A 492 47.69 14.98 -19.64
CA PHE A 492 47.51 14.37 -20.97
C PHE A 492 48.09 15.19 -22.11
N LYS A 493 48.41 16.48 -21.90
CA LYS A 493 48.99 17.34 -22.94
C LYS A 493 50.29 18.05 -22.55
N ASN A 494 50.79 17.90 -21.32
CA ASN A 494 51.99 18.60 -20.81
C ASN A 494 51.96 20.13 -21.05
N LYS A 495 50.75 20.72 -21.08
CA LYS A 495 50.55 22.16 -21.30
C LYS A 495 49.98 22.82 -20.04
N SER A 496 50.45 24.02 -19.72
CA SER A 496 49.92 24.84 -18.62
C SER A 496 48.55 25.44 -18.98
N LEU A 497 47.78 25.84 -17.96
CA LEU A 497 46.52 26.57 -18.14
C LEU A 497 46.80 27.93 -18.80
N ASN A 498 46.47 28.06 -20.09
CA ASN A 498 46.69 29.29 -20.82
C ASN A 498 45.44 30.15 -20.82
N LEU A 499 45.53 31.28 -20.13
CA LEU A 499 44.46 32.25 -20.00
C LEU A 499 45.00 33.59 -20.53
N GLY A 500 44.63 33.94 -21.76
CA GLY A 500 45.02 35.20 -22.40
C GLY A 500 46.39 35.22 -23.10
N GLY A 501 47.04 34.07 -23.30
CA GLY A 501 48.36 33.97 -23.97
C GLY A 501 49.56 34.39 -23.11
N ASP A 502 50.76 34.33 -23.67
CA ASP A 502 52.02 34.61 -22.96
C ASP A 502 52.26 36.11 -22.69
N ASN A 503 51.48 36.98 -23.31
CA ASN A 503 51.64 38.44 -23.23
C ASN A 503 50.99 39.08 -22.00
N VAL A 504 50.44 38.29 -21.06
CA VAL A 504 49.73 38.79 -19.88
C VAL A 504 50.53 38.51 -18.60
N PRO A 505 50.82 39.52 -17.75
CA PRO A 505 51.51 39.33 -16.48
C PRO A 505 50.80 38.30 -15.58
N ALA A 506 51.58 37.49 -14.84
CA ALA A 506 51.05 36.41 -14.01
C ALA A 506 49.97 36.87 -13.01
N TRP A 507 50.12 38.06 -12.41
CA TRP A 507 49.13 38.64 -11.49
C TRP A 507 47.76 38.91 -12.16
N VAL A 508 47.77 39.34 -13.42
CA VAL A 508 46.53 39.59 -14.19
C VAL A 508 45.83 38.28 -14.53
N LYS A 509 46.58 37.19 -14.78
CA LYS A 509 46.00 35.85 -14.98
C LYS A 509 45.27 35.36 -13.73
N PHE A 510 45.81 35.58 -12.53
CA PHE A 510 45.13 35.25 -11.27
C PHE A 510 43.84 36.04 -11.06
N ILE A 511 43.83 37.34 -11.37
CA ILE A 511 42.61 38.18 -11.31
C ILE A 511 41.54 37.64 -12.27
N LEU A 512 41.93 37.28 -13.49
CA LEU A 512 40.99 36.81 -14.50
C LEU A 512 40.40 35.43 -14.14
N ILE A 513 41.19 34.55 -13.50
CA ILE A 513 40.69 33.30 -12.89
C ILE A 513 39.69 33.60 -11.77
N ALA A 514 39.97 34.56 -10.88
CA ALA A 514 39.05 34.92 -9.79
C ALA A 514 37.72 35.46 -10.32
N ILE A 515 37.76 36.30 -11.37
CA ILE A 515 36.55 36.82 -12.04
C ILE A 515 35.76 35.68 -12.70
N LEU A 516 36.45 34.75 -13.37
CA LEU A 516 35.82 33.58 -13.99
C LEU A 516 35.14 32.67 -12.96
N VAL A 517 35.78 32.44 -11.80
CA VAL A 517 35.16 31.71 -10.67
C VAL A 517 33.91 32.44 -10.17
N ALA A 518 33.98 33.76 -9.97
CA ALA A 518 32.83 34.54 -9.50
C ALA A 518 31.65 34.48 -10.48
N MET A 519 31.89 34.57 -11.79
CA MET A 519 30.85 34.42 -12.81
C MET A 519 30.25 33.02 -12.84
N LEU A 520 31.06 31.97 -12.74
CA LEU A 520 30.57 30.59 -12.72
C LEU A 520 29.73 30.33 -11.47
N VAL A 521 30.17 30.79 -10.30
CA VAL A 521 29.38 30.68 -9.05
C VAL A 521 28.05 31.45 -9.19
N TYR A 522 28.06 32.65 -9.78
CA TYR A 522 26.86 33.42 -10.03
C TYR A 522 25.86 32.70 -10.95
N LEU A 523 26.35 31.98 -11.97
CA LEU A 523 25.52 31.21 -12.90
C LEU A 523 24.96 29.94 -12.25
N PHE A 524 25.80 29.17 -11.55
CA PHE A 524 25.40 27.90 -10.93
C PHE A 524 24.55 28.08 -9.68
N TYR A 525 24.71 29.17 -8.93
CA TYR A 525 23.96 29.43 -7.70
C TYR A 525 22.42 29.37 -7.85
N PRO A 526 21.78 30.18 -8.73
CA PRO A 526 20.33 30.10 -8.92
C PRO A 526 19.89 28.76 -9.49
N LEU A 527 20.74 28.13 -10.31
CA LEU A 527 20.43 26.88 -11.00
C LEU A 527 20.38 25.69 -10.04
N VAL A 528 21.37 25.56 -9.15
CA VAL A 528 21.39 24.57 -8.08
C VAL A 528 20.30 24.86 -7.05
N LYS A 529 19.99 26.13 -6.75
CA LYS A 529 18.90 26.50 -5.84
C LYS A 529 17.52 26.14 -6.37
N MET A 530 17.28 26.26 -7.68
CA MET A 530 15.98 25.95 -8.30
C MET A 530 15.81 24.47 -8.62
N PHE A 531 16.86 23.79 -9.08
CA PHE A 531 16.77 22.41 -9.58
C PHE A 531 17.42 21.34 -8.69
N GLY A 532 18.16 21.74 -7.64
CA GLY A 532 18.94 20.83 -6.80
C GLY A 532 20.12 20.18 -7.54
N TYR A 533 20.83 19.25 -6.90
CA TYR A 533 21.87 18.43 -7.55
C TYR A 533 21.25 17.31 -8.39
N ASN A 534 20.54 17.67 -9.46
CA ASN A 534 19.87 16.74 -10.35
C ASN A 534 20.68 16.47 -11.63
N TRP A 535 20.33 15.42 -12.38
CA TRP A 535 21.05 15.01 -13.61
C TRP A 535 21.24 16.15 -14.62
N PHE A 536 20.28 17.07 -14.72
CA PHE A 536 20.36 18.27 -15.57
C PHE A 536 21.52 19.19 -15.19
N VAL A 537 21.77 19.42 -13.89
CA VAL A 537 22.89 20.24 -13.43
C VAL A 537 24.21 19.59 -13.80
N TRP A 538 24.32 18.26 -13.67
CA TRP A 538 25.50 17.51 -14.09
C TRP A 538 25.76 17.56 -15.60
N VAL A 539 24.72 17.52 -16.44
CA VAL A 539 24.86 17.73 -17.89
C VAL A 539 25.39 19.14 -18.19
N LEU A 540 24.87 20.16 -17.51
CA LEU A 540 25.30 21.54 -17.67
C LEU A 540 26.77 21.73 -17.21
N VAL A 541 27.14 21.09 -16.11
CA VAL A 541 28.52 21.03 -15.60
C VAL A 541 29.48 20.44 -16.62
N ILE A 542 29.10 19.33 -17.24
CA ILE A 542 29.90 18.69 -18.30
C ILE A 542 30.05 19.63 -19.50
N CYS A 543 28.96 20.29 -19.91
CA CYS A 543 29.00 21.27 -20.99
C CYS A 543 29.93 22.46 -20.66
N VAL A 544 29.87 22.98 -19.44
CA VAL A 544 30.76 24.06 -18.98
C VAL A 544 32.21 23.58 -18.89
N MET A 545 32.47 22.35 -18.44
CA MET A 545 33.79 21.76 -18.46
C MET A 545 34.37 21.66 -19.89
N LEU A 546 33.57 21.27 -20.88
CA LEU A 546 33.98 21.25 -22.28
C LEU A 546 34.31 22.66 -22.80
N LEU A 547 33.53 23.67 -22.40
CA LEU A 547 33.80 25.07 -22.73
C LEU A 547 35.07 25.59 -22.05
N LEU A 548 35.29 25.28 -20.77
CA LEU A 548 36.52 25.63 -20.05
C LEU A 548 37.73 24.93 -20.68
N TYR A 549 37.60 23.66 -21.04
CA TYR A 549 38.64 22.92 -21.77
C TYR A 549 38.99 23.60 -23.09
N ARG A 550 37.99 24.05 -23.84
CA ARG A 550 38.19 24.79 -25.09
C ARG A 550 38.81 26.17 -24.85
N LEU A 551 38.42 26.86 -23.78
CA LEU A 551 38.92 28.18 -23.39
C LEU A 551 40.41 28.14 -23.01
N PHE A 552 40.84 27.10 -22.29
CA PHE A 552 42.22 26.93 -21.84
C PHE A 552 43.15 26.32 -22.90
N ARG A 553 42.63 25.95 -24.08
CA ARG A 553 43.41 25.38 -25.18
C ARG A 553 43.92 26.51 -26.08
N GLU A 554 45.25 26.61 -26.20
CA GLU A 554 45.94 27.69 -26.95
C GLU A 554 45.53 27.82 -28.42
N ASP A 555 45.08 26.74 -29.06
CA ASP A 555 45.07 26.65 -30.53
C ASP A 555 43.73 27.02 -31.20
N LYS A 556 42.70 27.48 -30.48
CA LYS A 556 41.44 27.90 -31.11
C LYS A 556 40.91 29.19 -30.50
N THR A 557 41.11 30.31 -31.21
CA THR A 557 40.35 31.54 -30.95
C THR A 557 38.85 31.25 -31.16
N ILE A 558 38.00 31.84 -30.32
CA ILE A 558 36.54 31.55 -30.24
C ILE A 558 35.83 31.69 -31.60
N LEU A 559 36.43 32.37 -32.59
CA LEU A 559 35.82 32.73 -33.87
C LEU A 559 36.66 32.39 -35.12
N LYS A 560 37.72 31.57 -35.02
CA LYS A 560 38.35 30.98 -36.22
C LYS A 560 38.43 29.46 -36.10
N SER A 561 37.51 28.80 -36.80
CA SER A 561 37.69 27.43 -37.26
C SER A 561 38.32 27.50 -38.65
N ASP A 562 39.62 27.78 -38.70
CA ASP A 562 40.38 27.46 -39.89
C ASP A 562 41.05 26.11 -39.65
N ASP A 563 40.77 25.25 -40.61
CA ASP A 563 41.42 23.99 -41.00
C ASP A 563 40.94 22.66 -40.37
N ASP A 564 40.60 21.80 -41.34
CA ASP A 564 40.14 20.42 -41.30
C ASP A 564 41.01 19.49 -40.43
N GLU A 565 40.35 18.68 -39.61
CA GLU A 565 40.61 17.28 -39.18
C GLU A 565 39.94 16.95 -37.83
#